data_AF-A0A7W0W1V6-F1
#
_entry.id   AF-A0A7W0W1V6-F1
#
_cell.length_a   1.000
_cell.length_b   1.000
_cell.length_c   1.000
_cell.angle_alpha   90.00
_cell.angle_beta   90.00
_cell.angle_gamma   90.00
#
_symmetry.space_group_name_H-M   'P 1'
#
loop_
_entity.id
_entity.type
_entity.pdbx_description
1 polymer ?
#
loop_
_entity_poly.entity_id
_entity_poly.type
_entity_poly.pdbx_seq_one_letter_code
_entity_poly.pdbx_strand_id
1 'polypeptide(L)'
;MEKRLTACGNSLALTIDRPLLRLLGIGPNTKLRVSTDGKRLIVEPMDVVVNVSVVKSTMTNGVLTVREKIDAESMFRALMQVFHMGTKHFARVHPDGSTNVRDMVRFAGGLARNLDEITEREQAIIQRFWECFRALTQRCSWEESIEIALERVPM
;
A
#
# COMPACT_ATOMS: atom_id res chain seq x y z
N MET A 1 13.11 23.31 15.98
CA MET A 1 12.85 22.69 17.29
C MET A 1 14.18 22.23 17.85
N GLU A 2 14.56 22.73 19.02
CA GLU A 2 15.71 22.22 19.77
C GLU A 2 15.19 21.26 20.83
N LYS A 3 15.78 20.05 20.93
CA LYS A 3 15.48 19.11 21.99
C LYS A 3 16.74 18.51 22.55
N ARG A 4 16.73 18.26 23.85
CA ARG A 4 17.80 17.56 24.56
C ARG A 4 17.43 16.10 24.72
N LEU A 5 18.47 15.27 24.79
CA LEU A 5 18.32 13.86 25.12
C LEU A 5 17.96 13.72 26.60
N THR A 6 17.12 12.74 26.89
CA THR A 6 16.73 12.38 28.26
C THR A 6 17.31 11.02 28.63
N ALA A 7 17.72 10.83 29.88
CA ALA A 7 18.19 9.54 30.35
C ALA A 7 17.06 8.49 30.32
N CYS A 8 17.36 7.30 29.83
CA CYS A 8 16.48 6.14 29.79
C CYS A 8 17.32 4.89 30.11
N GLY A 9 17.40 4.54 31.40
CA GLY A 9 18.31 3.49 31.86
C GLY A 9 19.77 3.80 31.51
N ASN A 10 20.44 2.84 30.86
CA ASN A 10 21.82 2.99 30.37
C ASN A 10 21.91 3.68 28.99
N SER A 11 20.84 4.35 28.56
CA SER A 11 20.72 4.93 27.23
C SER A 11 20.17 6.35 27.29
N LEU A 12 20.23 7.03 26.14
CA LEU A 12 19.65 8.35 25.93
C LEU A 12 18.49 8.25 24.95
N ALA A 13 17.39 8.93 25.25
CA ALA A 13 16.19 8.96 24.43
C ALA A 13 15.96 10.36 23.83
N LEU A 14 15.58 10.40 22.56
CA LEU A 14 15.10 11.61 21.89
C LEU A 14 13.58 11.56 21.79
N THR A 15 12.90 12.52 22.41
CA THR A 15 11.43 12.55 22.40
C THR A 15 10.92 13.28 21.15
N ILE A 16 10.20 12.56 20.29
CA ILE A 16 9.55 13.12 19.10
C ILE A 16 8.11 13.50 19.43
N ASP A 17 7.66 14.67 18.99
CA ASP A 17 6.30 15.14 19.27
C ASP A 17 5.24 14.34 18.49
N ARG A 18 4.10 14.08 19.13
CA ARG A 18 2.99 13.33 18.54
C ARG A 18 2.52 13.87 17.18
N PRO A 19 2.44 15.20 16.92
CA PRO A 19 2.07 15.69 15.60
C PRO A 19 3.05 15.26 14.50
N LEU A 20 4.35 15.20 14.79
CA LEU A 20 5.36 14.76 13.82
C LEU A 20 5.24 13.25 13.55
N LEU A 21 5.03 12.46 14.61
CA LEU A 21 4.77 11.02 14.47
C LEU A 21 3.50 10.75 13.62
N ARG A 22 2.43 11.51 13.84
CA ARG A 22 1.19 11.41 13.05
C ARG A 22 1.40 11.80 11.59
N LEU A 23 2.16 12.87 11.34
CA LEU A 23 2.49 13.32 9.97
C LEU A 23 3.27 12.25 9.21
N LEU A 24 4.17 11.53 9.90
CA LEU A 24 5.00 10.48 9.32
C LEU A 24 4.37 9.08 9.39
N GLY A 25 3.14 8.94 9.90
CA GLY A 25 2.48 7.64 10.06
C GLY A 25 3.13 6.70 11.08
N ILE A 26 4.00 7.21 11.96
CA ILE A 26 4.74 6.40 12.94
C ILE A 26 3.89 6.12 14.18
N GLY A 27 3.65 4.85 14.46
CA GLY A 27 3.01 4.35 15.68
C GLY A 27 3.96 3.52 16.57
N PRO A 28 3.48 3.07 17.74
CA PRO A 28 4.28 2.29 18.70
C PRO A 28 4.86 0.98 18.15
N ASN A 29 4.21 0.40 17.13
CA ASN A 29 4.61 -0.85 16.50
C ASN A 29 5.32 -0.66 15.14
N THR A 30 5.50 0.59 14.70
CA THR A 30 6.16 0.89 13.42
C THR A 30 7.66 0.62 13.56
N LYS A 31 8.23 -0.23 12.70
CA LYS A 31 9.68 -0.43 12.64
C LYS A 31 10.33 0.85 12.10
N LEU A 32 11.45 1.26 12.67
CA LEU A 32 12.18 2.46 12.23
C LEU A 32 13.60 2.09 11.81
N ARG A 33 14.06 2.70 10.72
CA ARG A 33 15.46 2.63 10.28
C ARG A 33 16.13 3.86 10.85
N VAL A 34 17.25 3.63 11.51
CA VAL A 34 18.09 4.68 12.08
C VAL A 34 19.42 4.62 11.35
N SER A 35 19.79 5.70 10.68
CA SER A 35 21.05 5.83 9.95
C SER A 35 21.69 7.21 10.21
N THR A 36 22.89 7.41 9.70
CA THR A 36 23.61 8.68 9.84
C THR A 36 24.32 9.02 8.52
N ASP A 37 24.35 10.31 8.19
CA ASP A 37 25.17 10.86 7.09
C ASP A 37 26.52 11.40 7.60
N GLY A 38 26.87 11.12 8.86
CA GLY A 38 28.07 11.63 9.54
C GLY A 38 27.88 13.00 10.21
N LYS A 39 26.75 13.67 10.01
CA LYS A 39 26.42 14.95 10.66
C LYS A 39 25.04 14.95 11.32
N ARG A 40 24.13 14.10 10.85
CA ARG A 40 22.72 14.07 11.24
C ARG A 40 22.31 12.64 11.52
N LEU A 41 21.48 12.48 12.55
CA LEU A 41 20.75 11.23 12.76
C LEU A 41 19.50 11.27 11.87
N ILE A 42 19.38 10.27 10.99
CA ILE A 42 18.25 10.10 10.09
C ILE A 42 17.39 8.97 10.66
N VAL A 43 16.12 9.28 10.93
CA VAL A 43 15.12 8.32 11.43
C VAL A 43 13.97 8.30 10.44
N GLU A 44 13.71 7.14 9.87
CA GLU A 44 12.66 6.95 8.88
C GLU A 44 11.83 5.70 9.23
N PRO A 45 10.50 5.72 9.00
CA PRO A 45 9.71 4.51 9.12
C PRO A 45 10.21 3.46 8.13
N MET A 46 10.46 2.26 8.64
CA MET A 46 10.55 1.05 7.83
C MET A 46 9.15 0.53 7.56
N ASP A 47 8.33 1.33 6.89
CA ASP A 47 7.06 0.84 6.40
C ASP A 47 7.27 0.08 5.09
N VAL A 48 6.53 -1.02 5.00
CA VAL A 48 6.23 -1.85 3.82
C VAL A 48 6.70 -1.18 2.54
N VAL A 49 7.83 -1.67 2.04
CA VAL A 49 8.36 -1.26 0.75
C VAL A 49 7.40 -1.78 -0.31
N VAL A 50 6.39 -0.99 -0.67
CA VAL A 50 5.87 -1.09 -2.04
C VAL A 50 6.91 -0.38 -2.88
N ASN A 51 7.93 -1.14 -3.29
CA ASN A 51 8.97 -0.65 -4.21
C ASN A 51 8.27 -0.37 -5.54
N VAL A 52 7.84 0.88 -5.76
CA VAL A 52 7.32 1.34 -7.06
C VAL A 52 8.47 1.57 -8.07
N SER A 53 9.72 1.31 -7.68
CA SER A 53 10.94 1.60 -8.44
C SER A 53 11.34 0.54 -9.48
N VAL A 54 10.55 -0.52 -9.72
CA VAL A 54 10.83 -1.51 -10.78
C VAL A 54 9.66 -1.61 -11.76
N VAL A 55 9.36 -0.52 -12.46
CA VAL A 55 8.48 -0.54 -13.64
C VAL A 55 9.34 -0.40 -14.88
N LYS A 56 9.99 -1.49 -15.28
CA LYS A 56 10.49 -1.67 -16.65
C LYS A 56 9.75 -2.86 -17.26
N SER A 57 8.93 -2.56 -18.24
CA SER A 57 7.98 -3.46 -18.87
C SER A 57 8.63 -4.29 -19.98
N THR A 58 8.55 -5.61 -19.87
CA THR A 58 8.64 -6.52 -21.02
C THR A 58 7.62 -7.65 -20.85
N MET A 59 6.77 -7.86 -21.85
CA MET A 59 5.73 -8.87 -21.86
C MET A 59 6.28 -10.21 -22.37
N THR A 60 5.96 -11.32 -21.68
CA THR A 60 6.10 -12.65 -22.27
C THR A 60 4.93 -13.55 -21.84
N ASN A 61 4.17 -14.02 -22.84
CA ASN A 61 3.25 -15.16 -22.78
C ASN A 61 2.09 -15.13 -21.76
N GLY A 62 1.43 -13.98 -21.55
CA GLY A 62 0.08 -13.96 -20.96
C GLY A 62 -0.06 -14.51 -19.53
N VAL A 63 1.05 -14.80 -18.85
CA VAL A 63 1.10 -15.28 -17.46
C VAL A 63 1.83 -14.24 -16.63
N LEU A 64 1.13 -13.70 -15.61
CA LEU A 64 1.68 -12.78 -14.61
C LEU A 64 2.85 -13.42 -13.85
N THR A 65 4.06 -13.19 -14.32
CA THR A 65 5.28 -13.44 -13.54
C THR A 65 5.90 -12.11 -13.14
N VAL A 66 5.28 -11.50 -12.13
CA VAL A 66 5.88 -10.40 -11.38
C VAL A 66 7.07 -11.00 -10.64
N ARG A 67 8.30 -10.78 -11.10
CA ARG A 67 9.49 -10.95 -10.25
C ARG A 67 9.68 -9.63 -9.49
N GLU A 68 9.02 -9.40 -8.36
CA GLU A 68 8.50 -10.35 -7.38
C GLU A 68 7.09 -9.93 -6.93
N LYS A 69 6.17 -10.91 -6.90
CA LYS A 69 4.77 -10.79 -6.47
C LYS A 69 4.63 -9.78 -5.32
N ILE A 70 4.16 -8.57 -5.63
CA ILE A 70 3.42 -7.83 -4.62
C ILE A 70 2.22 -8.74 -4.30
N ASP A 71 2.10 -9.23 -3.07
CA ASP A 71 0.92 -10.00 -2.72
C ASP A 71 -0.33 -9.09 -2.78
N ALA A 72 -1.51 -9.68 -2.91
CA ALA A 72 -2.75 -8.90 -3.07
C ALA A 72 -2.97 -7.94 -1.89
N GLU A 73 -2.55 -8.31 -0.68
CA GLU A 73 -2.62 -7.48 0.52
C GLU A 73 -1.74 -6.22 0.38
N SER A 74 -0.49 -6.39 -0.04
CA SER A 74 0.49 -5.31 -0.23
C SER A 74 0.05 -4.34 -1.33
N MET A 75 -0.49 -4.86 -2.45
CA MET A 75 -1.06 -4.05 -3.52
C MET A 75 -2.24 -3.22 -3.00
N PHE A 76 -3.15 -3.85 -2.26
CA PHE A 76 -4.33 -3.18 -1.74
C PHE A 76 -4.00 -2.13 -0.67
N ARG A 77 -3.02 -2.41 0.19
CA ARG A 77 -2.46 -1.43 1.14
C ARG A 77 -1.89 -0.22 0.41
N ALA A 78 -1.16 -0.43 -0.70
CA ALA A 78 -0.62 0.65 -1.52
C ALA A 78 -1.73 1.55 -2.08
N LEU A 79 -2.79 0.95 -2.63
CA LEU A 79 -3.95 1.69 -3.13
C LEU A 79 -4.55 2.58 -2.03
N MET A 80 -4.73 2.07 -0.82
CA MET A 80 -5.30 2.84 0.29
C MET A 80 -4.37 3.93 0.82
N GLN A 81 -3.10 3.61 1.06
CA GLN A 81 -2.18 4.48 1.81
C GLN A 81 -1.44 5.48 0.91
N VAL A 82 -1.03 5.04 -0.29
CA VAL A 82 -0.22 5.84 -1.22
C VAL A 82 -1.10 6.56 -2.24
N PHE A 83 -2.06 5.84 -2.83
CA PHE A 83 -2.95 6.40 -3.84
C PHE A 83 -4.26 6.95 -3.26
N HIS A 84 -4.38 6.95 -1.93
CA HIS A 84 -5.52 7.48 -1.19
C HIS A 84 -6.87 6.94 -1.68
N MET A 85 -6.94 5.63 -1.96
CA MET A 85 -8.17 4.97 -2.37
C MET A 85 -9.26 5.15 -1.31
N GLY A 86 -10.29 5.91 -1.66
CA GLY A 86 -11.49 6.06 -0.84
C GLY A 86 -12.55 5.00 -1.16
N THR A 87 -13.59 4.94 -0.33
CA THR A 87 -14.69 3.97 -0.50
C THR A 87 -15.46 4.14 -1.81
N LYS A 88 -15.49 5.36 -2.37
CA LYS A 88 -16.08 5.62 -3.70
C LYS A 88 -15.30 4.94 -4.83
N HIS A 89 -13.95 4.94 -4.75
CA HIS A 89 -13.12 4.25 -5.73
C HIS A 89 -13.29 2.73 -5.59
N PHE A 90 -13.24 2.24 -4.35
CA PHE A 90 -13.48 0.82 -4.06
C PHE A 90 -14.81 0.31 -4.62
N ALA A 91 -15.91 1.04 -4.37
CA ALA A 91 -17.24 0.71 -4.86
C ALA A 91 -17.36 0.66 -6.40
N ARG A 92 -16.52 1.42 -7.12
CA ARG A 92 -16.52 1.42 -8.58
C ARG A 92 -15.71 0.27 -9.19
N VAL A 93 -14.65 -0.17 -8.50
CA VAL A 93 -13.78 -1.25 -8.96
C VAL A 93 -14.36 -2.62 -8.59
N HIS A 94 -14.92 -2.72 -7.37
CA HIS A 94 -15.49 -3.94 -6.82
C HIS A 94 -16.98 -4.05 -7.18
N PRO A 95 -17.45 -5.13 -7.85
CA PRO A 95 -18.85 -5.26 -8.32
C PRO A 95 -19.88 -5.17 -7.19
N ASP A 96 -19.60 -5.84 -6.07
CA ASP A 96 -20.44 -5.78 -4.85
C ASP A 96 -19.94 -4.70 -3.87
N GLY A 97 -19.07 -3.80 -4.34
CA GLY A 97 -18.41 -2.84 -3.50
C GLY A 97 -19.42 -1.81 -2.99
N SER A 98 -19.57 -1.72 -1.68
CA SER A 98 -20.33 -0.64 -1.08
C SER A 98 -19.43 0.56 -0.78
N THR A 99 -20.03 1.73 -0.55
CA THR A 99 -19.31 2.91 -0.05
C THR A 99 -18.97 2.81 1.44
N ASN A 100 -19.18 1.64 2.06
CA ASN A 100 -18.90 1.38 3.46
C ASN A 100 -17.44 0.98 3.68
N VAL A 101 -16.76 1.69 4.59
CA VAL A 101 -15.37 1.39 4.99
C VAL A 101 -15.24 -0.04 5.52
N ARG A 102 -16.28 -0.60 6.17
CA ARG A 102 -16.25 -1.97 6.70
C ARG A 102 -16.06 -3.02 5.62
N ASP A 103 -16.65 -2.85 4.44
CA ASP A 103 -16.55 -3.81 3.35
C ASP A 103 -15.16 -3.77 2.72
N MET A 104 -14.61 -2.56 2.57
CA MET A 104 -13.23 -2.36 2.13
C MET A 104 -12.21 -2.99 3.08
N VAL A 105 -12.38 -2.81 4.40
CA VAL A 105 -11.51 -3.42 5.43
C VAL A 105 -11.67 -4.94 5.46
N ARG A 106 -12.90 -5.45 5.33
CA ARG A 106 -13.18 -6.89 5.27
C ARG A 106 -12.52 -7.53 4.06
N PHE A 107 -12.61 -6.88 2.89
CA PHE A 107 -11.93 -7.31 1.68
C PHE A 107 -10.41 -7.36 1.87
N ALA A 108 -9.81 -6.27 2.38
CA ALA A 108 -8.37 -6.23 2.68
C ALA A 108 -7.92 -7.35 3.64
N GLY A 109 -8.69 -7.62 4.69
CA GLY A 109 -8.41 -8.71 5.63
C GLY A 109 -8.67 -10.11 5.06
N GLY A 110 -9.45 -10.21 3.97
CA GLY A 110 -9.64 -11.44 3.21
C GLY A 110 -8.44 -11.78 2.32
N LEU A 111 -7.77 -10.77 1.76
CA LEU A 111 -6.58 -10.94 0.91
C LEU A 111 -5.38 -11.56 1.64
N ALA A 112 -5.36 -11.48 2.97
CA ALA A 112 -4.33 -12.07 3.82
C ALA A 112 -4.55 -13.57 4.12
N ARG A 113 -5.68 -14.15 3.70
CA ARG A 113 -5.99 -15.58 3.89
C ARG A 113 -5.43 -16.42 2.74
N ASN A 114 -5.26 -17.73 2.98
CA ASN A 114 -4.68 -18.68 2.03
C ASN A 114 -5.29 -18.52 0.62
N LEU A 115 -4.42 -18.27 -0.37
CA LEU A 115 -4.78 -18.05 -1.78
C LEU A 115 -5.38 -19.32 -2.44
N ASP A 116 -5.32 -20.47 -1.77
CA ASP A 116 -5.74 -21.77 -2.29
C ASP A 116 -7.27 -21.96 -2.36
N GLU A 117 -8.05 -21.05 -1.76
CA GLU A 117 -9.53 -21.10 -1.75
C GLU A 117 -10.18 -19.84 -2.38
N ILE A 118 -9.43 -19.10 -3.20
CA ILE A 118 -9.96 -17.91 -3.87
C ILE A 118 -10.82 -18.32 -5.07
N THR A 119 -12.06 -17.82 -5.10
CA THR A 119 -12.97 -18.05 -6.23
C THR A 119 -12.50 -17.31 -7.49
N GLU A 120 -12.86 -17.80 -8.68
CA GLU A 120 -12.56 -17.10 -9.95
C GLU A 120 -13.06 -15.64 -9.93
N ARG A 121 -14.20 -15.41 -9.28
CA ARG A 121 -14.78 -14.08 -9.09
C ARG A 121 -13.87 -13.18 -8.25
N GLU A 122 -13.40 -13.67 -7.10
CA GLU A 122 -12.47 -12.92 -6.24
C GLU A 122 -11.13 -12.68 -6.94
N GLN A 123 -10.64 -13.65 -7.71
CA GLN A 123 -9.42 -13.50 -8.51
C GLN A 123 -9.57 -12.38 -9.54
N ALA A 124 -10.69 -12.31 -10.25
CA ALA A 124 -10.96 -11.22 -11.18
C ALA A 124 -11.02 -9.85 -10.45
N ILE A 125 -11.55 -9.80 -9.21
CA ILE A 125 -11.65 -8.55 -8.43
C ILE A 125 -10.26 -8.08 -8.03
N ILE A 126 -9.43 -9.00 -7.55
CA ILE A 126 -8.02 -8.75 -7.28
C ILE A 126 -7.32 -8.24 -8.55
N GLN A 127 -7.62 -8.83 -9.71
CA GLN A 127 -7.04 -8.43 -10.99
C GLN A 127 -7.46 -7.00 -11.41
N ARG A 128 -8.72 -6.60 -11.18
CA ARG A 128 -9.16 -5.21 -11.40
C ARG A 128 -8.39 -4.21 -10.54
N PHE A 129 -8.23 -4.49 -9.25
CA PHE A 129 -7.44 -3.64 -8.36
C PHE A 129 -5.97 -3.55 -8.80
N TRP A 130 -5.43 -4.64 -9.32
CA TRP A 130 -4.11 -4.67 -9.94
C TRP A 130 -3.99 -3.78 -11.18
N GLU A 131 -5.01 -3.77 -12.05
CA GLU A 131 -5.07 -2.88 -13.20
C GLU A 131 -5.11 -1.41 -12.77
N CYS A 132 -5.94 -1.09 -11.77
CA CYS A 132 -5.95 0.26 -11.18
C CYS A 132 -4.58 0.64 -10.61
N PHE A 133 -3.96 -0.25 -9.82
CA PHE A 133 -2.63 -0.02 -9.26
C PHE A 133 -1.58 0.24 -10.36
N ARG A 134 -1.61 -0.54 -11.44
CA ARG A 134 -0.70 -0.34 -12.58
C ARG A 134 -0.93 0.99 -13.28
N ALA A 135 -2.17 1.39 -13.53
CA ALA A 135 -2.46 2.68 -14.16
C ALA A 135 -2.06 3.87 -13.25
N LEU A 136 -2.36 3.79 -11.95
CA LEU A 136 -2.00 4.82 -10.98
C LEU A 136 -0.48 5.00 -10.82
N THR A 137 0.29 3.91 -10.87
CA THR A 137 1.76 3.98 -10.87
C THR A 137 2.32 4.65 -12.13
N GLN A 138 1.55 4.70 -13.22
CA GLN A 138 1.87 5.44 -14.44
C GLN A 138 1.33 6.88 -14.42
N ARG A 139 0.89 7.38 -13.26
CA ARG A 139 0.34 8.72 -13.04
C ARG A 139 -1.01 9.00 -13.72
N CYS A 140 -1.79 7.97 -14.04
CA CYS A 140 -3.19 8.14 -14.44
C CYS A 140 -4.03 8.64 -13.25
N SER A 141 -5.17 9.27 -13.55
CA SER A 141 -6.20 9.58 -12.55
C SER A 141 -6.93 8.32 -12.07
N TRP A 142 -7.68 8.43 -10.97
CA TRP A 142 -8.52 7.33 -10.50
C TRP A 142 -9.61 6.98 -11.50
N GLU A 143 -10.21 7.98 -12.14
CA GLU A 143 -11.26 7.82 -13.14
C GLU A 143 -10.76 7.00 -14.32
N GLU A 144 -9.63 7.39 -14.92
CA GLU A 144 -9.01 6.66 -16.03
C GLU A 144 -8.56 5.26 -15.59
N SER A 145 -7.99 5.14 -14.39
CA SER A 145 -7.51 3.84 -13.87
C SER A 145 -8.65 2.85 -13.64
N ILE A 146 -9.82 3.34 -13.23
CA ILE A 146 -11.03 2.52 -13.05
C ILE A 146 -11.56 2.08 -14.42
N GLU A 147 -11.63 2.99 -15.39
CA GLU A 147 -12.09 2.66 -16.75
C GLU A 147 -11.21 1.59 -17.38
N ILE A 148 -9.89 1.77 -17.34
CA ILE A 148 -8.92 0.78 -17.84
C ILE A 148 -9.11 -0.58 -17.17
N ALA A 149 -9.34 -0.61 -15.85
CA ALA A 149 -9.53 -1.86 -15.12
C ALA A 149 -10.84 -2.57 -15.50
N LEU A 150 -11.93 -1.82 -15.66
CA LEU A 150 -13.22 -2.36 -16.07
C LEU A 150 -13.20 -2.89 -17.52
N GLU A 151 -12.45 -2.21 -18.40
CA GLU A 151 -12.32 -2.60 -19.80
C GLU A 151 -11.45 -3.86 -19.99
N ARG A 152 -10.36 -3.97 -19.21
CA ARG A 152 -9.42 -5.11 -19.30
C ARG A 152 -9.89 -6.36 -18.57
N VAL A 153 -10.66 -6.19 -17.50
CA VAL A 153 -11.18 -7.30 -16.69
C VAL A 153 -12.70 -7.14 -16.54
N PRO A 154 -13.47 -7.42 -17.60
CA PRO A 154 -14.93 -7.47 -17.49
C PRO A 154 -15.35 -8.63 -16.55
N MET A 155 -16.46 -8.45 -15.85
CA MET A 155 -17.05 -9.42 -14.92
C MET A 155 -18.55 -9.49 -15.12
#